data_AF-A0A098Y9E3-F1
#
_entry.id   AF-A0A098Y9E3-F1
#
_cell.length_a   1.000
_cell.length_b   1.000
_cell.length_c   1.000
_cell.angle_alpha   90.00
_cell.angle_beta   90.00
_cell.angle_gamma   90.00
#
_symmetry.space_group_name_H-M   'P 1'
#
loop_
_entity.id
_entity.type
_entity.pdbx_description
1 polymer ?
#
loop_
_entity_poly.entity_id
_entity_poly.type
_entity_poly.pdbx_seq_one_letter_code
_entity_poly.pdbx_strand_id
1 'polypeptide(L)'
;MTLVPAADPAAARASFRAGLAVPSSGWAPGHTQANLVVLPRDWAWDMLLFGQRNPQPVPLLDVTDAGSYRTVLAPDADLRTDLPRYRVWRDGELVDEPTDVADLWTDDLVAFLIGCSFSFETALLDAGVPVRNIEQGRNVSMYRTNRECRPAGRLSGPLVVSMRPVPGHLVATAVQVTARMPAVHGAPVHVGSPAALGIADLARPDFGDPVESAAGDVPVFWACGVTPQAALMASRPPFAITHAPGHMFVTDVPDAVYRQP
;
A
#
# COMPACT_ATOMS: atom_id res chain seq x y z
N MET A 1 13.25 22.24 -13.78
CA MET A 1 12.65 21.40 -14.84
C MET A 1 11.63 20.51 -14.15
N THR A 2 10.34 20.74 -14.39
CA THR A 2 9.27 19.94 -13.76
C THR A 2 9.39 18.51 -14.28
N LEU A 3 9.59 17.56 -13.39
CA LEU A 3 9.75 16.16 -13.76
C LEU A 3 8.38 15.64 -14.24
N VAL A 4 8.31 15.18 -15.48
CA VAL A 4 7.06 14.66 -16.06
C VAL A 4 6.99 13.17 -15.76
N PRO A 5 5.97 12.68 -15.03
CA PRO A 5 5.81 11.25 -14.77
C PRO A 5 5.74 10.47 -16.09
N ALA A 6 6.48 9.37 -16.17
CA ALA A 6 6.41 8.49 -17.32
C ALA A 6 5.03 7.81 -17.39
N ALA A 7 4.43 7.80 -18.58
CA ALA A 7 3.14 7.14 -18.80
C ALA A 7 3.27 5.62 -19.00
N ASP A 8 4.45 5.15 -19.39
CA ASP A 8 4.76 3.74 -19.60
C ASP A 8 5.36 3.11 -18.32
N PRO A 9 4.87 1.93 -17.87
CA PRO A 9 5.33 1.31 -16.63
C PRO A 9 6.81 0.91 -16.67
N ALA A 10 7.33 0.44 -17.81
CA ALA A 10 8.75 0.09 -17.93
C ALA A 10 9.65 1.32 -17.86
N ALA A 11 9.27 2.43 -18.50
CA ALA A 11 9.97 3.71 -18.41
C ALA A 11 9.94 4.31 -16.98
N ALA A 12 8.83 4.14 -16.25
CA ALA A 12 8.74 4.53 -14.85
C ALA A 12 9.76 3.74 -14.01
N ARG A 13 9.75 2.41 -14.10
CA ARG A 13 10.71 1.54 -13.39
C ARG A 13 12.15 1.85 -13.77
N ALA A 14 12.45 2.10 -15.05
CA ALA A 14 13.78 2.50 -15.50
C ALA A 14 14.25 3.82 -14.85
N SER A 15 13.34 4.77 -14.64
CA SER A 15 13.66 6.03 -13.96
C SER A 15 14.00 5.80 -12.49
N PHE A 16 13.23 4.95 -11.80
CA PHE A 16 13.48 4.59 -10.40
C PHE A 16 14.80 3.82 -10.25
N ARG A 17 15.06 2.86 -11.15
CA ARG A 17 16.33 2.12 -11.25
C ARG A 17 17.54 3.05 -11.43
N ALA A 18 17.37 4.18 -12.12
CA ALA A 18 18.40 5.19 -12.30
C ALA A 18 18.61 6.09 -11.06
N GLY A 19 17.89 5.84 -9.96
CA GLY A 19 18.01 6.55 -8.69
C GLY A 19 16.99 7.67 -8.48
N LEU A 20 15.95 7.79 -9.32
CA LEU A 20 14.89 8.76 -9.11
C LEU A 20 14.03 8.37 -7.90
N ALA A 21 14.17 9.12 -6.80
CA ALA A 21 13.40 8.92 -5.58
C ALA A 21 12.27 9.97 -5.45
N VAL A 22 11.10 9.63 -5.98
CA VAL A 22 9.88 10.46 -5.89
C VAL A 22 8.66 9.59 -5.57
N PRO A 23 7.56 10.17 -5.07
CA PRO A 23 6.30 9.44 -4.96
C PRO A 23 5.87 8.84 -6.31
N SER A 24 5.39 7.61 -6.29
CA SER A 24 4.97 6.88 -7.49
C SER A 24 3.55 7.24 -7.95
N SER A 25 2.83 8.08 -7.19
CA SER A 25 1.53 8.61 -7.58
C SER A 25 1.61 9.36 -8.91
N GLY A 26 0.67 9.06 -9.81
CA GLY A 26 0.64 9.62 -11.17
C GLY A 26 1.63 9.02 -12.17
N TRP A 27 2.52 8.10 -11.76
CA TRP A 27 3.35 7.34 -12.69
C TRP A 27 2.59 6.16 -13.27
N ALA A 28 2.75 5.93 -14.57
CA ALA A 28 2.08 4.88 -15.34
C ALA A 28 0.56 4.81 -15.07
N PRO A 29 -0.21 5.89 -15.33
CA PRO A 29 -1.65 5.91 -15.04
C PRO A 29 -2.37 4.74 -15.72
N GLY A 30 -3.28 4.10 -14.97
CA GLY A 30 -4.02 2.92 -15.42
C GLY A 30 -3.32 1.58 -15.19
N HIS A 31 -2.10 1.59 -14.65
CA HIS A 31 -1.39 0.38 -14.24
C HIS A 31 -1.39 0.20 -12.73
N THR A 32 -1.52 -1.06 -12.32
CA THR A 32 -1.54 -1.43 -10.91
C THR A 32 -0.20 -1.11 -10.27
N GLN A 33 -0.26 -0.46 -9.12
CA GLN A 33 0.88 -0.33 -8.24
C GLN A 33 0.75 -1.31 -7.06
N ALA A 34 1.89 -1.78 -6.57
CA ALA A 34 1.95 -2.78 -5.52
C ALA A 34 2.88 -2.33 -4.40
N ASN A 35 2.43 -2.57 -3.18
CA ASN A 35 3.27 -2.49 -2.00
C ASN A 35 4.21 -3.70 -1.98
N LEU A 36 5.41 -3.50 -1.46
CA LEU A 36 6.42 -4.55 -1.30
C LEU A 36 6.65 -4.86 0.18
N VAL A 37 6.70 -6.16 0.50
CA VAL A 37 7.28 -6.73 1.73
C VAL A 37 8.20 -7.86 1.33
N VAL A 38 9.44 -7.89 1.83
CA VAL A 38 10.43 -8.93 1.59
C VAL A 38 10.89 -9.45 2.95
N LEU A 39 10.90 -10.77 3.10
CA LEU A 39 11.23 -11.45 4.36
C LEU A 39 12.11 -12.66 4.09
N PRO A 40 12.95 -13.08 5.05
CA PRO A 40 13.62 -14.37 5.00
C PRO A 40 12.61 -15.51 4.83
N ARG A 41 13.00 -16.57 4.13
CA ARG A 41 12.13 -17.73 3.83
C ARG A 41 11.49 -18.34 5.07
N ASP A 42 12.21 -18.34 6.20
CA ASP A 42 11.69 -18.81 7.48
C ASP A 42 10.44 -18.04 7.94
N TRP A 43 10.30 -16.76 7.57
CA TRP A 43 9.13 -15.92 7.85
C TRP A 43 8.08 -15.91 6.73
N ALA A 44 8.41 -16.43 5.55
CA ALA A 44 7.55 -16.38 4.37
C ALA A 44 6.22 -17.11 4.58
N TRP A 45 6.23 -18.24 5.28
CA TRP A 45 5.00 -18.98 5.60
C TRP A 45 4.05 -18.16 6.48
N ASP A 46 4.59 -17.50 7.50
CA ASP A 46 3.81 -16.66 8.41
C ASP A 46 3.19 -15.50 7.62
N MET A 47 3.94 -14.87 6.71
CA MET A 47 3.45 -13.79 5.87
C MET A 47 2.37 -14.24 4.87
N LEU A 48 2.56 -15.39 4.22
CA LEU A 48 1.56 -15.96 3.32
C LEU A 48 0.25 -16.26 4.06
N LEU A 49 0.34 -16.89 5.24
CA LEU A 49 -0.82 -17.18 6.08
C LEU A 49 -1.45 -15.90 6.65
N PHE A 50 -0.64 -14.89 6.97
CA PHE A 50 -1.12 -13.58 7.42
C PHE A 50 -1.91 -12.88 6.30
N GLY A 51 -1.41 -12.90 5.07
CA GLY A 51 -2.12 -12.40 3.89
C GLY A 51 -3.43 -13.13 3.64
N GLN A 52 -3.39 -14.46 3.65
CA GLN A 52 -4.58 -15.30 3.49
C GLN A 52 -5.65 -15.04 4.56
N ARG A 53 -5.25 -14.83 5.82
CA ARG A 53 -6.16 -14.56 6.94
C ARG A 53 -6.70 -13.14 6.96
N ASN A 54 -5.99 -12.20 6.36
CA ASN A 54 -6.29 -10.78 6.36
C ASN A 54 -6.29 -10.21 4.92
N PRO A 55 -7.14 -10.74 4.02
CA PRO A 55 -7.06 -10.45 2.59
C PRO A 55 -7.40 -9.00 2.23
N GLN A 56 -8.14 -8.28 3.09
CA GLN A 56 -8.50 -6.88 2.85
C GLN A 56 -7.33 -5.91 3.13
N PRO A 57 -6.63 -5.97 4.27
CA PRO A 57 -5.41 -5.18 4.47
C PRO A 57 -4.16 -5.74 3.79
N VAL A 58 -4.15 -7.02 3.40
CA VAL A 58 -3.00 -7.70 2.79
C VAL A 58 -3.44 -8.51 1.56
N PRO A 59 -4.00 -7.86 0.52
CA PRO A 59 -4.37 -8.56 -0.70
C PRO A 59 -3.12 -8.95 -1.49
N LEU A 60 -2.73 -10.23 -1.47
CA LEU A 60 -1.54 -10.70 -2.19
C LEU A 60 -1.81 -10.74 -3.71
N LEU A 61 -0.97 -10.07 -4.48
CA LEU A 61 -0.96 -10.10 -5.95
C LEU A 61 0.02 -11.13 -6.50
N ASP A 62 1.22 -11.20 -5.90
CA ASP A 62 2.28 -12.14 -6.29
C ASP A 62 3.21 -12.45 -5.11
N VAL A 63 3.86 -13.61 -5.16
CA VAL A 63 4.87 -14.06 -4.20
C VAL A 63 6.02 -14.69 -4.98
N THR A 64 7.24 -14.20 -4.77
CA THR A 64 8.41 -14.72 -5.49
C THR A 64 8.92 -16.03 -4.89
N ASP A 65 9.64 -16.82 -5.69
CA ASP A 65 10.47 -17.88 -5.13
C ASP A 65 11.61 -17.29 -4.26
N ALA A 66 12.08 -18.05 -3.29
CA ALA A 66 13.19 -17.63 -2.43
C ALA A 66 14.44 -17.27 -3.27
N GLY A 67 15.03 -16.11 -2.99
CA GLY A 67 16.17 -15.53 -3.70
C GLY A 67 15.80 -14.84 -5.01
N SER A 68 14.59 -15.06 -5.55
CA SER A 68 14.15 -14.40 -6.77
C SER A 68 13.68 -12.97 -6.47
N TYR A 69 14.20 -12.04 -7.28
CA TYR A 69 13.78 -10.63 -7.32
C TYR A 69 12.85 -10.34 -8.51
N ARG A 70 12.41 -11.37 -9.24
CA ARG A 70 11.52 -11.27 -10.40
C ARG A 70 10.08 -11.56 -10.01
N THR A 71 9.15 -10.81 -10.59
CA THR A 71 7.70 -10.98 -10.40
C THR A 71 7.01 -11.18 -11.75
N VAL A 72 5.95 -11.98 -11.77
CA VAL A 72 5.14 -12.16 -12.99
C VAL A 72 4.34 -10.91 -13.35
N LEU A 73 4.17 -9.98 -12.41
CA LEU A 73 3.46 -8.72 -12.60
C LEU A 73 4.23 -7.74 -13.50
N ALA A 74 5.53 -7.97 -13.69
CA ALA A 74 6.39 -7.24 -14.63
C ALA A 74 7.65 -8.08 -14.94
N PRO A 75 7.65 -8.92 -16.00
CA PRO A 75 8.69 -9.94 -16.24
C PRO A 75 10.12 -9.40 -16.36
N ASP A 76 10.28 -8.17 -16.84
CA ASP A 76 11.58 -7.49 -17.04
C ASP A 76 12.00 -6.61 -15.86
N ALA A 77 11.22 -6.60 -14.78
CA ALA A 77 11.51 -5.81 -13.60
C ALA A 77 12.53 -6.48 -12.67
N ASP A 78 13.18 -5.64 -11.87
CA ASP A 78 14.04 -6.02 -10.78
C ASP A 78 13.56 -5.37 -9.48
N LEU A 79 12.97 -6.16 -8.59
CA LEU A 79 12.40 -5.68 -7.32
C LEU A 79 13.43 -5.08 -6.36
N ARG A 80 14.74 -5.20 -6.66
CA ARG A 80 15.82 -4.62 -5.85
C ARG A 80 16.09 -3.16 -6.19
N THR A 81 15.69 -2.71 -7.38
CA THR A 81 16.05 -1.39 -7.92
C THR A 81 14.86 -0.61 -8.49
N ASP A 82 13.75 -1.27 -8.80
CA ASP A 82 12.68 -0.66 -9.61
C ASP A 82 11.58 0.03 -8.79
N LEU A 83 11.78 0.19 -7.48
CA LEU A 83 10.98 1.06 -6.63
C LEU A 83 11.76 2.36 -6.37
N PRO A 84 11.09 3.51 -6.26
CA PRO A 84 11.80 4.77 -6.05
C PRO A 84 12.44 4.87 -4.66
N ARG A 85 11.93 4.15 -3.65
CA ARG A 85 12.53 4.09 -2.31
C ARG A 85 12.07 2.88 -1.49
N TYR A 86 12.99 2.34 -0.70
CA TYR A 86 12.77 1.20 0.20
C TYR A 86 12.85 1.63 1.67
N ARG A 87 12.49 0.70 2.55
CA ARG A 87 12.72 0.72 3.98
C ARG A 87 13.35 -0.60 4.39
N VAL A 88 14.44 -0.52 5.13
CA VAL A 88 15.14 -1.69 5.67
C VAL A 88 14.84 -1.78 7.15
N TRP A 89 14.40 -2.95 7.59
CA TRP A 89 13.99 -3.20 8.97
C TRP A 89 14.88 -4.27 9.59
N ARG A 90 15.28 -4.07 10.85
CA ARG A 90 15.97 -5.07 11.68
C ARG A 90 15.33 -5.13 13.05
N ASP A 91 14.98 -6.32 13.50
CA ASP A 91 14.33 -6.56 14.79
C ASP A 91 13.08 -5.68 15.04
N GLY A 92 12.34 -5.40 13.96
CA GLY A 92 11.15 -4.53 13.96
C GLY A 92 11.41 -3.02 13.89
N GLU A 93 12.66 -2.59 13.84
CA GLU A 93 13.08 -1.18 13.81
C GLU A 93 13.52 -0.77 12.41
N LEU A 94 13.13 0.44 11.97
CA LEU A 94 13.55 1.02 10.70
C LEU A 94 15.01 1.47 10.81
N VAL A 95 15.90 0.89 10.03
CA VAL A 95 17.35 1.16 10.10
C VAL A 95 17.89 1.94 8.90
N ASP A 96 17.22 1.89 7.76
CA ASP A 96 17.63 2.61 6.54
C ASP A 96 16.46 2.82 5.57
N GLU A 97 16.60 3.77 4.64
CA GLU A 97 15.64 4.07 3.58
C GLU A 97 16.32 4.32 2.21
N PRO A 98 16.98 3.30 1.63
CA PRO A 98 17.77 3.43 0.41
C PRO A 98 16.90 3.47 -0.86
N THR A 99 17.51 3.81 -1.99
CA THR A 99 16.89 3.77 -3.33
C THR A 99 17.14 2.47 -4.08
N ASP A 100 17.99 1.60 -3.54
CA ASP A 100 18.21 0.24 -4.02
C ASP A 100 18.51 -0.69 -2.83
N VAL A 101 18.26 -1.98 -2.98
CA VAL A 101 18.51 -3.00 -1.95
C VAL A 101 19.24 -4.23 -2.51
N ALA A 102 19.95 -4.08 -3.64
CA ALA A 102 20.60 -5.20 -4.32
C ALA A 102 21.64 -5.89 -3.43
N ASP A 103 22.43 -5.10 -2.69
CA ASP A 103 23.47 -5.59 -1.77
C ASP A 103 22.90 -6.26 -0.51
N LEU A 104 21.60 -6.06 -0.22
CA LEU A 104 20.91 -6.65 0.92
C LEU A 104 20.16 -7.95 0.55
N TRP A 105 20.10 -8.28 -0.75
CA TRP A 105 19.26 -9.37 -1.23
C TRP A 105 19.97 -10.72 -1.16
N THR A 106 19.55 -11.58 -0.23
CA THR A 106 20.08 -12.94 -0.06
C THR A 106 19.24 -13.98 -0.81
N ASP A 107 19.79 -15.19 -0.95
CA ASP A 107 19.17 -16.32 -1.66
C ASP A 107 17.96 -16.93 -0.95
N ASP A 108 17.71 -16.53 0.30
CA ASP A 108 16.57 -16.96 1.10
C ASP A 108 15.46 -15.90 1.19
N LEU A 109 15.59 -14.73 0.58
CA LEU A 109 14.54 -13.70 0.64
C LEU A 109 13.35 -14.04 -0.26
N VAL A 110 12.15 -13.84 0.25
CA VAL A 110 10.87 -13.99 -0.46
C VAL A 110 10.18 -12.64 -0.50
N ALA A 111 9.80 -12.18 -1.69
CA ALA A 111 9.07 -10.93 -1.89
C ALA A 111 7.57 -11.18 -2.06
N PHE A 112 6.78 -10.35 -1.41
CA PHE A 112 5.33 -10.33 -1.42
C PHE A 112 4.86 -9.01 -2.01
N LEU A 113 4.18 -9.08 -3.14
CA LEU A 113 3.58 -7.93 -3.81
C LEU A 113 2.14 -7.84 -3.36
N ILE A 114 1.80 -6.75 -2.69
CA ILE A 114 0.53 -6.54 -2.02
C ILE A 114 -0.23 -5.46 -2.77
N GLY A 115 -1.48 -5.76 -3.12
CA GLY A 115 -2.35 -4.88 -3.85
C GLY A 115 -2.52 -3.55 -3.14
N CYS A 116 -2.16 -2.47 -3.84
CA CYS A 116 -2.36 -1.11 -3.40
C CYS A 116 -2.45 -0.24 -4.65
N SER A 117 -3.61 -0.25 -5.29
CA SER A 117 -3.77 0.49 -6.54
C SER A 117 -4.32 1.88 -6.25
N PHE A 118 -3.83 2.91 -6.97
CA PHE A 118 -4.47 4.22 -7.08
C PHE A 118 -5.79 4.18 -7.87
N SER A 119 -6.12 3.05 -8.48
CA SER A 119 -7.36 2.83 -9.23
C SER A 119 -8.63 3.04 -8.43
N PHE A 120 -8.58 2.90 -7.09
CA PHE A 120 -9.74 3.23 -6.28
C PHE A 120 -9.97 4.74 -6.20
N GLU A 121 -8.92 5.57 -6.22
CA GLU A 121 -9.06 7.03 -6.27
C GLU A 121 -9.63 7.44 -7.62
N THR A 122 -9.17 6.83 -8.72
CA THR A 122 -9.78 6.99 -10.04
C THR A 122 -11.24 6.54 -10.04
N ALA A 123 -11.56 5.39 -9.46
CA ALA A 123 -12.94 4.88 -9.39
C ALA A 123 -13.86 5.81 -8.58
N LEU A 124 -13.35 6.42 -7.51
CA LEU A 124 -14.07 7.42 -6.73
C LEU A 124 -14.32 8.68 -7.58
N LEU A 125 -13.27 9.21 -8.21
CA LEU A 125 -13.37 10.41 -9.05
C LEU A 125 -14.29 10.22 -10.25
N ASP A 126 -14.21 9.08 -10.96
CA ASP A 126 -15.08 8.73 -12.09
C ASP A 126 -16.56 8.66 -11.67
N ALA A 127 -16.82 8.28 -10.41
CA ALA A 127 -18.16 8.22 -9.82
C ALA A 127 -18.62 9.56 -9.20
N GLY A 128 -17.83 10.62 -9.35
CA GLY A 128 -18.10 11.95 -8.80
C GLY A 128 -17.86 12.07 -7.29
N VAL A 129 -17.16 11.11 -6.67
CA VAL A 129 -16.76 11.17 -5.26
C VAL A 129 -15.43 11.93 -5.15
N PRO A 130 -15.39 13.10 -4.48
CA PRO A 130 -14.17 13.87 -4.36
C PRO A 130 -13.14 13.12 -3.50
N VAL A 131 -11.87 13.26 -3.86
CA VAL A 131 -10.73 12.69 -3.12
C VAL A 131 -9.92 13.84 -2.52
N ARG A 132 -10.27 14.22 -1.29
CA ARG A 132 -9.77 15.45 -0.63
C ARG A 132 -8.25 15.54 -0.54
N ASN A 133 -7.56 14.42 -0.31
CA ASN A 133 -6.09 14.41 -0.27
C ASN A 133 -5.47 14.80 -1.61
N ILE A 134 -6.07 14.38 -2.73
CA ILE A 134 -5.63 14.78 -4.08
C ILE A 134 -5.90 16.27 -4.30
N GLU A 135 -7.11 16.75 -3.97
CA GLU A 135 -7.48 18.17 -4.09
C GLU A 135 -6.50 19.09 -3.33
N GLN A 136 -5.98 18.61 -2.20
CA GLN A 136 -5.06 19.33 -1.32
C GLN A 136 -3.58 19.09 -1.63
N GLY A 137 -3.24 18.20 -2.57
CA GLY A 137 -1.86 17.82 -2.86
C GLY A 137 -1.13 17.16 -1.68
N ARG A 138 -1.86 16.41 -0.85
CA ARG A 138 -1.40 15.77 0.40
C ARG A 138 -1.38 14.25 0.27
N ASN A 139 -0.49 13.59 1.00
CA ASN A 139 -0.60 12.15 1.19
C ASN A 139 -1.84 11.83 2.03
N VAL A 140 -2.47 10.69 1.77
CA VAL A 140 -3.66 10.28 2.53
C VAL A 140 -3.33 10.08 4.01
N SER A 141 -4.24 10.53 4.89
CA SER A 141 -4.13 10.29 6.33
C SER A 141 -4.32 8.80 6.65
N MET A 142 -3.37 8.21 7.36
CA MET A 142 -3.41 6.81 7.78
C MET A 142 -3.27 6.67 9.29
N TYR A 143 -3.99 5.72 9.87
CA TYR A 143 -4.12 5.55 11.31
C TYR A 143 -3.98 4.08 11.71
N ARG A 144 -3.24 3.84 12.79
CA ARG A 144 -3.26 2.55 13.49
C ARG A 144 -4.55 2.49 14.29
N THR A 145 -5.26 1.38 14.16
CA THR A 145 -6.53 1.17 14.86
C THR A 145 -6.35 0.31 16.10
N ASN A 146 -7.38 0.26 16.94
CA ASN A 146 -7.50 -0.73 18.02
C ASN A 146 -8.04 -2.10 17.56
N ARG A 147 -8.16 -2.33 16.25
CA ARG A 147 -8.61 -3.60 15.67
C ARG A 147 -7.39 -4.43 15.28
N GLU A 148 -7.22 -5.57 15.91
CA GLU A 148 -6.14 -6.50 15.56
C GLU A 148 -6.44 -7.26 14.26
N CYS A 149 -5.41 -7.46 13.44
CA CYS A 149 -5.47 -8.46 12.38
C CYS A 149 -5.53 -9.85 12.99
N ARG A 150 -6.10 -10.81 12.26
CA ARG A 150 -6.04 -12.22 12.66
C ARG A 150 -4.58 -12.68 12.58
N PRO A 151 -3.95 -13.09 13.70
CA PRO A 151 -2.52 -13.42 13.72
C PRO A 151 -2.23 -14.67 12.88
N ALA A 152 -0.98 -14.83 12.45
CA ALA A 152 -0.50 -15.98 11.69
C ALA A 152 0.95 -16.29 12.07
N GLY A 153 1.16 -17.44 12.74
CA GLY A 153 2.49 -17.79 13.26
C GLY A 153 3.00 -16.69 14.18
N ARG A 154 4.18 -16.15 13.88
CA ARG A 154 4.78 -15.04 14.63
C ARG A 154 4.22 -13.68 14.26
N LEU A 155 3.53 -13.54 13.12
CA LEU A 155 3.01 -12.26 12.66
C LEU A 155 1.68 -11.91 13.34
N SER A 156 1.67 -10.73 13.94
CA SER A 156 0.51 -10.08 14.57
C SER A 156 0.67 -8.57 14.53
N GLY A 157 -0.44 -7.84 14.61
CA GLY A 157 -0.42 -6.38 14.66
C GLY A 157 -1.76 -5.75 14.31
N PRO A 158 -1.89 -4.44 14.60
CA PRO A 158 -3.12 -3.72 14.37
C PRO A 158 -3.37 -3.52 12.88
N LEU A 159 -4.65 -3.52 12.50
CA LEU A 159 -5.10 -2.99 11.23
C LEU A 159 -4.72 -1.51 11.14
N VAL A 160 -4.09 -1.13 10.03
CA VAL A 160 -3.89 0.27 9.64
C VAL A 160 -4.95 0.63 8.61
N VAL A 161 -5.57 1.80 8.76
CA VAL A 161 -6.58 2.31 7.83
C VAL A 161 -6.13 3.60 7.19
N SER A 162 -6.50 3.81 5.93
CA SER A 162 -6.47 5.13 5.31
C SER A 162 -7.85 5.76 5.45
N MET A 163 -7.92 7.07 5.72
CA MET A 163 -9.18 7.79 5.91
C MET A 163 -9.35 8.83 4.79
N ARG A 164 -10.55 8.88 4.21
CA ARG A 164 -10.94 9.98 3.32
C ARG A 164 -12.24 10.61 3.82
N PRO A 165 -12.31 11.94 3.87
CA PRO A 165 -13.58 12.64 4.03
C PRO A 165 -14.41 12.47 2.76
N VAL A 166 -15.63 11.94 2.90
CA VAL A 166 -16.55 11.71 1.78
C VAL A 166 -17.86 12.47 2.04
N PRO A 167 -18.39 13.27 1.10
CA PRO A 167 -19.68 13.92 1.28
C PRO A 167 -20.76 12.91 1.67
N GLY A 168 -21.54 13.19 2.72
CA GLY A 168 -22.45 12.20 3.31
C GLY A 168 -23.39 11.52 2.31
N HIS A 169 -23.87 12.25 1.31
CA HIS A 169 -24.76 11.74 0.25
C HIS A 169 -24.05 10.83 -0.78
N LEU A 170 -22.71 10.81 -0.81
CA LEU A 170 -21.89 9.98 -1.70
C LEU A 170 -21.24 8.79 -1.01
N VAL A 171 -21.43 8.61 0.30
CA VAL A 171 -20.84 7.49 1.06
C VAL A 171 -21.27 6.14 0.47
N ALA A 172 -22.55 5.97 0.12
CA ALA A 172 -23.04 4.73 -0.50
C ALA A 172 -22.37 4.47 -1.86
N THR A 173 -22.21 5.50 -2.68
CA THR A 173 -21.47 5.43 -3.95
C THR A 173 -20.03 5.01 -3.72
N ALA A 174 -19.33 5.67 -2.78
CA ALA A 174 -17.95 5.36 -2.43
C ALA A 174 -17.77 3.90 -2.00
N VAL A 175 -18.68 3.38 -1.17
CA VAL A 175 -18.69 1.96 -0.78
C VAL A 175 -18.87 1.06 -1.99
N GLN A 176 -19.88 1.31 -2.83
CA GLN A 176 -20.21 0.46 -3.98
C GLN A 176 -19.07 0.39 -5.00
N VAL A 177 -18.48 1.52 -5.36
CA VAL A 177 -17.42 1.55 -6.39
C VAL A 177 -16.12 0.92 -5.90
N THR A 178 -15.76 1.14 -4.63
CA THR A 178 -14.53 0.56 -4.05
C THR A 178 -14.68 -0.93 -3.73
N ALA A 179 -15.89 -1.39 -3.38
CA ALA A 179 -16.18 -2.81 -3.14
C ALA A 179 -15.92 -3.71 -4.36
N ARG A 180 -15.97 -3.16 -5.58
CA ARG A 180 -15.65 -3.88 -6.83
C ARG A 180 -14.17 -4.15 -7.04
N MET A 181 -13.29 -3.72 -6.13
CA MET A 181 -11.84 -3.87 -6.28
C MET A 181 -11.19 -4.58 -5.07
N PRO A 182 -11.68 -5.78 -4.69
CA PRO A 182 -11.25 -6.45 -3.46
C PRO A 182 -9.78 -6.88 -3.44
N ALA A 183 -9.17 -7.07 -4.62
CA ALA A 183 -7.78 -7.49 -4.75
C ALA A 183 -6.76 -6.35 -4.60
N VAL A 184 -7.20 -5.08 -4.45
CA VAL A 184 -6.29 -3.93 -4.33
C VAL A 184 -6.63 -2.98 -3.19
N HIS A 185 -7.91 -2.88 -2.77
CA HIS A 185 -8.35 -2.12 -1.58
C HIS A 185 -9.68 -2.65 -1.01
N GLY A 186 -10.67 -2.87 -1.88
CA GLY A 186 -12.01 -3.33 -1.51
C GLY A 186 -12.88 -2.26 -0.84
N ALA A 187 -13.96 -2.72 -0.22
CA ALA A 187 -14.91 -1.86 0.49
C ALA A 187 -14.27 -1.18 1.71
N PRO A 188 -14.85 -0.08 2.23
CA PRO A 188 -14.44 0.48 3.52
C PRO A 188 -14.54 -0.55 4.65
N VAL A 189 -13.62 -0.51 5.59
CA VAL A 189 -13.66 -1.29 6.84
C VAL A 189 -14.49 -0.63 7.93
N HIS A 190 -14.76 0.69 7.79
CA HIS A 190 -15.52 1.50 8.73
C HIS A 190 -16.02 2.79 8.08
N VAL A 191 -17.16 3.29 8.57
CA VAL A 191 -17.77 4.56 8.16
C VAL A 191 -18.22 5.30 9.42
N GLY A 192 -17.91 6.60 9.51
CA GLY A 192 -18.37 7.47 10.58
C GLY A 192 -17.37 7.59 11.73
N SER A 193 -17.80 7.32 12.96
CA SER A 193 -17.07 7.72 14.18
C SER A 193 -15.65 7.14 14.25
N PRO A 194 -14.59 7.98 14.24
CA PRO A 194 -13.19 7.52 14.35
C PRO A 194 -12.88 6.80 15.67
N ALA A 195 -13.57 7.19 16.75
CA ALA A 195 -13.38 6.61 18.08
C ALA A 195 -13.68 5.10 18.12
N ALA A 196 -14.57 4.60 17.25
CA ALA A 196 -14.85 3.16 17.13
C ALA A 196 -13.63 2.35 16.63
N LEU A 197 -12.67 3.02 15.98
CA LEU A 197 -11.37 2.46 15.58
C LEU A 197 -10.24 2.83 16.55
N GLY A 198 -10.54 3.47 17.68
CA GLY A 198 -9.54 3.96 18.63
C GLY A 198 -8.81 5.23 18.16
N ILE A 199 -9.31 5.92 17.13
CA ILE A 199 -8.69 7.13 16.61
C ILE A 199 -9.26 8.33 17.36
N ALA A 200 -8.42 8.99 18.17
CA ALA A 200 -8.83 10.11 19.02
C ALA A 200 -8.86 11.45 18.28
N ASP A 201 -7.97 11.65 17.30
CA ASP A 201 -7.80 12.93 16.60
C ASP A 201 -7.42 12.70 15.13
N LEU A 202 -8.28 13.12 14.20
CA LEU A 202 -8.05 13.03 12.76
C LEU A 202 -7.05 14.08 12.25
N ALA A 203 -6.66 15.08 13.05
CA ALA A 203 -5.61 16.02 12.68
C ALA A 203 -4.20 15.45 12.89
N ARG A 204 -4.08 14.26 13.49
CA ARG A 204 -2.80 13.63 13.86
C ARG A 204 -2.71 12.19 13.33
N PRO A 205 -2.56 12.00 12.01
CA PRO A 205 -2.37 10.67 11.46
C PRO A 205 -1.05 10.04 11.94
N ASP A 206 -1.03 8.71 12.08
CA ASP A 206 0.19 7.96 12.35
C ASP A 206 1.13 7.96 11.13
N PHE A 207 0.56 8.03 9.91
CA PHE A 207 1.31 8.13 8.66
C PHE A 207 0.61 9.04 7.64
N GLY A 208 1.40 9.69 6.77
CA GLY A 208 0.89 10.63 5.78
C GLY A 208 0.59 12.01 6.37
N ASP A 209 -0.26 12.77 5.70
CA ASP A 209 -0.55 14.16 6.04
C ASP A 209 -1.99 14.29 6.57
N PRO A 210 -2.28 15.26 7.47
CA PRO A 210 -3.66 15.54 7.88
C PRO A 210 -4.46 16.09 6.70
N VAL A 211 -5.68 15.59 6.47
CA VAL A 211 -6.55 16.01 5.37
C VAL A 211 -7.75 16.77 5.93
N GLU A 212 -8.00 17.96 5.40
CA GLU A 212 -9.11 18.81 5.82
C GLU A 212 -10.44 18.27 5.25
N SER A 213 -11.46 18.21 6.11
CA SER A 213 -12.83 17.81 5.73
C SER A 213 -13.68 19.02 5.39
N ALA A 214 -14.58 18.90 4.43
CA ALA A 214 -15.61 19.91 4.19
C ALA A 214 -16.83 19.71 5.10
N ALA A 215 -17.65 20.75 5.25
CA ALA A 215 -18.91 20.63 5.98
C ALA A 215 -19.82 19.55 5.34
N GLY A 216 -20.26 18.59 6.15
CA GLY A 216 -21.08 17.47 5.68
C GLY A 216 -20.29 16.27 5.14
N ASP A 217 -18.96 16.31 5.14
CA ASP A 217 -18.14 15.12 4.89
C ASP A 217 -18.21 14.16 6.09
N VAL A 218 -18.19 12.87 5.78
CA VAL A 218 -18.17 11.75 6.72
C VAL A 218 -16.81 11.05 6.59
N PRO A 219 -16.10 10.75 7.71
CA PRO A 219 -14.89 9.96 7.65
C PRO A 219 -15.19 8.54 7.18
N VAL A 220 -14.54 8.10 6.10
CA VAL A 220 -14.63 6.74 5.59
C VAL A 220 -13.24 6.12 5.61
N PHE A 221 -13.14 4.88 6.10
CA PHE A 221 -11.87 4.22 6.38
C PHE A 221 -11.74 2.95 5.54
N TRP A 222 -10.62 2.82 4.83
CA TRP A 222 -10.26 1.62 4.08
C TRP A 222 -9.05 0.94 4.70
N ALA A 223 -8.98 -0.38 4.60
CA ALA A 223 -7.77 -1.09 4.97
C ALA A 223 -6.58 -0.56 4.14
N CYS A 224 -5.45 -0.32 4.79
CA CYS A 224 -4.28 0.23 4.14
C CYS A 224 -3.19 -0.84 4.03
N GLY A 225 -2.54 -0.91 2.88
CA GLY A 225 -1.40 -1.82 2.64
C GLY A 225 -0.12 -1.44 3.40
N VAL A 226 -0.18 -0.48 4.34
CA VAL A 226 0.83 -0.24 5.39
C VAL A 226 0.59 -1.15 6.62
N THR A 227 -0.55 -1.85 6.70
CA THR A 227 -0.83 -2.85 7.75
C THR A 227 0.28 -3.90 7.91
N PRO A 228 0.88 -4.45 6.83
CA PRO A 228 2.05 -5.31 6.96
C PRO A 228 3.22 -4.64 7.69
N GLN A 229 3.50 -3.35 7.47
CA GLN A 229 4.57 -2.65 8.19
C GLN A 229 4.28 -2.58 9.69
N ALA A 230 3.03 -2.32 10.09
CA ALA A 230 2.64 -2.36 11.50
C ALA A 230 2.80 -3.77 12.11
N ALA A 231 2.48 -4.82 11.34
CA ALA A 231 2.71 -6.20 11.76
C ALA A 231 4.20 -6.53 11.91
N LEU A 232 5.05 -6.05 11.01
CA LEU A 232 6.51 -6.20 11.09
C LEU A 232 7.06 -5.52 12.35
N MET A 233 6.64 -4.28 12.63
CA MET A 233 7.06 -3.55 13.84
C MET A 233 6.65 -4.28 15.12
N ALA A 234 5.42 -4.80 15.18
CA ALA A 234 4.92 -5.51 16.35
C ALA A 234 5.56 -6.89 16.53
N SER A 235 5.84 -7.60 15.44
CA SER A 235 6.32 -8.99 15.45
C SER A 235 7.83 -9.12 15.43
N ARG A 236 8.53 -8.02 15.11
CA ARG A 236 10.00 -7.88 15.18
C ARG A 236 10.76 -9.00 14.45
N PRO A 237 10.53 -9.23 13.14
CA PRO A 237 11.38 -10.13 12.40
C PRO A 237 12.83 -9.62 12.41
N PRO A 238 13.82 -10.51 12.36
CA PRO A 238 15.23 -10.12 12.41
C PRO A 238 15.63 -9.25 11.21
N PHE A 239 14.94 -9.41 10.09
CA PHE A 239 15.17 -8.64 8.87
C PHE A 239 13.89 -8.55 8.03
N ALA A 240 13.64 -7.38 7.43
CA ALA A 240 12.67 -7.21 6.37
C ALA A 240 13.06 -6.05 5.45
N ILE A 241 12.59 -6.07 4.21
CA ILE A 241 12.59 -4.91 3.32
C ILE A 241 11.15 -4.58 2.96
N THR A 242 10.78 -3.30 2.93
CA THR A 242 9.51 -2.87 2.35
C THR A 242 9.72 -1.72 1.38
N HIS A 243 8.71 -1.39 0.60
CA HIS A 243 8.64 -0.06 -0.02
C HIS A 243 8.53 1.04 1.07
N ALA A 244 9.00 2.24 0.77
CA ALA A 244 8.67 3.43 1.56
C ALA A 244 7.23 3.88 1.21
N PRO A 245 6.45 4.42 2.17
CA PRO A 245 5.10 4.94 1.88
C PRO A 245 5.10 5.91 0.70
N GLY A 246 4.17 5.71 -0.25
CA GLY A 246 4.08 6.50 -1.48
C GLY A 246 5.10 6.16 -2.57
N HIS A 247 6.00 5.20 -2.35
CA HIS A 247 7.05 4.78 -3.29
C HIS A 247 6.83 3.33 -3.74
N MET A 248 5.68 3.05 -4.33
CA MET A 248 5.24 1.69 -4.68
C MET A 248 5.92 1.17 -5.95
N PHE A 249 5.85 -0.14 -6.14
CA PHE A 249 6.27 -0.81 -7.36
C PHE A 249 5.22 -0.65 -8.47
N VAL A 250 5.63 -0.20 -9.65
CA VAL A 250 4.76 -0.06 -10.82
C VAL A 250 4.77 -1.35 -11.64
N THR A 251 3.62 -2.02 -11.76
CA THR A 251 3.48 -3.27 -12.52
C THR A 251 3.15 -3.03 -13.99
N ASP A 252 3.22 -4.08 -14.81
CA ASP A 252 2.70 -4.07 -16.20
C ASP A 252 1.20 -4.45 -16.24
N VAL A 253 0.58 -4.74 -15.10
CA VAL A 253 -0.81 -5.19 -15.02
C VAL A 253 -1.77 -4.00 -15.02
N PRO A 254 -2.70 -3.89 -15.99
CA PRO A 254 -3.69 -2.82 -15.99
C PRO A 254 -4.63 -2.92 -14.77
N ASP A 255 -5.01 -1.78 -14.19
CA ASP A 255 -5.93 -1.70 -13.06
C ASP A 255 -7.27 -2.42 -13.32
N ALA A 256 -7.72 -2.41 -14.58
CA ALA A 256 -8.94 -3.06 -15.02
C ALA A 256 -8.97 -4.58 -14.75
N VAL A 257 -7.81 -5.25 -14.65
CA VAL A 257 -7.72 -6.68 -14.36
C VAL A 257 -8.27 -7.01 -12.96
N TYR A 258 -8.12 -6.09 -12.00
CA TYR A 258 -8.54 -6.29 -10.62
C TYR A 258 -9.92 -5.71 -10.30
N ARG A 259 -10.59 -5.11 -11.28
CA ARG A 259 -11.96 -4.61 -11.16
C ARG A 259 -12.96 -5.73 -11.45
N GLN A 260 -13.77 -6.07 -10.46
CA GLN A 260 -14.92 -6.96 -10.62
C GLN A 260 -16.08 -6.25 -11.33
N PRO A 261 -16.90 -6.98 -12.11
CA PRO A 261 -18.06 -6.43 -12.81
C PRO A 261 -19.11 -5.82 -11.86
#